data_AF-A0A9P5Q0Y7-F1
#
_entry.id   AF-A0A9P5Q0Y7-F1
#
_cell.length_a   1.000
_cell.length_b   1.000
_cell.length_c   1.000
_cell.angle_alpha   90.00
_cell.angle_beta   90.00
_cell.angle_gamma   90.00
#
_symmetry.space_group_name_H-M   'P 1'
#
loop_
_entity.id
_entity.type
_entity.pdbx_description
1 polymer ?
#
loop_
_entity_poly.entity_id
_entity_poly.type
_entity_poly.pdbx_seq_one_letter_code
_entity_poly.pdbx_strand_id
1 'polypeptide(L)'
;MTTVQFRRTRIPHETAESFWATAGPALEHIFDSPDIPVDIETYSSVYSKCFNYQSSKAQRSSPPSQGFRNGLQIAVPASTVPMHRVDPEDKHGMAGYRKVDDFFAERAKKIFDNVPDNSSSELVRYIITEFARFSAAVQTSSRMLVYMQRMFITQLIQEGCGWSTAGMPVVTVHNRSFLAEIREQKAERWGYKKDSDSNLGTWDEVESWAEAGSPLDCIVPIPSLAFRRFRIIFLEPLLSSDRLSVAVDELLTGELAEDRELILSLRNIFRKSGIDPENLVRVKLELQAQ
;
A
#
# COMPACT_ATOMS: atom_id res chain seq x y z
N MET A 1 -16.26 -18.19 48.68
CA MET A 1 -15.66 -17.38 47.60
C MET A 1 -15.38 -18.31 46.43
N THR A 2 -16.16 -18.23 45.37
CA THR A 2 -16.10 -19.15 44.22
C THR A 2 -15.24 -18.51 43.13
N THR A 3 -14.05 -19.05 42.88
CA THR A 3 -13.14 -18.56 41.84
C THR A 3 -13.68 -18.96 40.47
N VAL A 4 -14.26 -18.02 39.73
CA VAL A 4 -14.67 -18.22 38.34
C VAL A 4 -13.42 -18.33 37.48
N GLN A 5 -13.07 -19.57 37.09
CA GLN A 5 -12.03 -19.79 36.08
C GLN A 5 -12.58 -19.39 34.70
N PHE A 6 -12.17 -18.22 34.21
CA PHE A 6 -12.33 -17.87 32.81
C PHE A 6 -11.48 -18.83 31.96
N ARG A 7 -12.14 -19.83 31.34
CA ARG A 7 -11.52 -20.63 30.29
C ARG A 7 -11.16 -19.67 29.15
N ARG A 8 -9.86 -19.46 28.92
CA ARG A 8 -9.37 -18.82 27.70
C ARG A 8 -9.86 -19.66 26.52
N THR A 9 -10.82 -19.13 25.76
CA THR A 9 -11.21 -19.68 24.48
C THR A 9 -9.98 -19.66 23.57
N ARG A 10 -9.61 -20.84 23.08
CA ARG A 10 -8.46 -21.01 22.20
C ARG A 10 -8.82 -20.39 20.85
N ILE A 11 -8.10 -19.34 20.45
CA ILE A 11 -8.28 -18.72 19.12
C ILE A 11 -7.90 -19.78 18.08
N PRO A 12 -8.73 -20.03 17.04
CA PRO A 12 -8.40 -20.95 15.97
C PRO A 12 -7.10 -20.53 15.28
N HIS A 13 -6.23 -21.49 14.99
CA HIS A 13 -4.99 -21.21 14.28
C HIS A 13 -5.29 -20.90 12.81
N GLU A 14 -5.04 -19.66 12.41
CA GLU A 14 -5.36 -19.16 11.07
C GLU A 14 -4.06 -18.95 10.27
N THR A 15 -4.00 -19.49 9.05
CA THR A 15 -2.84 -19.34 8.13
C THR A 15 -3.10 -18.25 7.10
N ALA A 16 -2.06 -17.86 6.35
CA ALA A 16 -2.19 -16.88 5.28
C ALA A 16 -3.10 -17.41 4.16
N GLU A 17 -3.01 -18.70 3.86
CA GLU A 17 -3.82 -19.40 2.87
C GLU A 17 -5.29 -19.45 3.30
N SER A 18 -5.57 -19.73 4.57
CA SER A 18 -6.97 -19.77 5.03
C SER A 18 -7.59 -18.38 5.12
N PHE A 19 -6.82 -17.35 5.48
CA PHE A 19 -7.23 -15.96 5.33
C PHE A 19 -7.52 -15.63 3.85
N TRP A 20 -6.60 -15.98 2.95
CA TRP A 20 -6.71 -15.67 1.53
C TRP A 20 -7.87 -16.40 0.85
N ALA A 21 -8.15 -17.65 1.24
CA ALA A 21 -9.30 -18.40 0.75
C ALA A 21 -10.64 -17.70 1.06
N THR A 22 -10.67 -16.81 2.06
CA THR A 22 -11.85 -15.99 2.38
C THR A 22 -11.76 -14.61 1.74
N ALA A 23 -10.61 -13.93 1.86
CA ALA A 23 -10.44 -12.56 1.39
C ALA A 23 -10.36 -12.46 -0.15
N GLY A 24 -9.69 -13.41 -0.80
CA GLY A 24 -9.47 -13.43 -2.25
C GLY A 24 -10.77 -13.32 -3.04
N PRO A 25 -11.73 -14.25 -2.88
CA PRO A 25 -13.01 -14.18 -3.61
C PRO A 25 -13.80 -12.89 -3.37
N ALA A 26 -13.75 -12.34 -2.16
CA ALA A 26 -14.39 -11.06 -1.85
C ALA A 26 -13.71 -9.89 -2.60
N LEU A 27 -12.38 -9.88 -2.65
CA LEU A 27 -11.62 -8.90 -3.43
C LEU A 27 -11.88 -9.07 -4.94
N GLU A 28 -11.99 -10.31 -5.43
CA GLU A 28 -12.35 -10.56 -6.82
C GLU A 28 -13.71 -9.96 -7.17
N HIS A 29 -14.73 -10.23 -6.34
CA HIS A 29 -16.06 -9.65 -6.51
C HIS A 29 -16.03 -8.12 -6.54
N ILE A 30 -15.29 -7.48 -5.62
CA ILE A 30 -15.14 -6.02 -5.58
C ILE A 30 -14.53 -5.47 -6.88
N PHE A 31 -13.52 -6.14 -7.44
CA PHE A 31 -12.84 -5.66 -8.65
C PHE A 31 -13.62 -5.95 -9.93
N ASP A 32 -14.36 -7.07 -9.97
CA ASP A 32 -15.18 -7.43 -11.12
C ASP A 32 -16.48 -6.62 -11.15
N SER A 33 -16.95 -6.13 -9.99
CA SER A 33 -18.20 -5.37 -9.85
C SER A 33 -18.07 -4.26 -8.79
N PRO A 34 -17.29 -3.19 -9.05
CA PRO A 34 -17.00 -2.15 -8.05
C PRO A 34 -18.22 -1.37 -7.56
N ASP A 35 -19.30 -1.36 -8.34
CA ASP A 35 -20.55 -0.67 -8.02
C ASP A 35 -21.52 -1.54 -7.18
N ILE A 36 -21.22 -2.84 -7.03
CA ILE A 36 -22.04 -3.77 -6.26
C ILE A 36 -21.55 -3.79 -4.80
N PRO A 37 -22.41 -3.50 -3.82
CA PRO A 37 -22.04 -3.57 -2.41
C PRO A 37 -21.70 -5.00 -1.99
N VAL A 38 -20.62 -5.14 -1.21
CA VAL A 38 -20.30 -6.39 -0.53
C VAL A 38 -21.28 -6.61 0.63
N ASP A 39 -21.83 -7.80 0.74
CA ASP A 39 -22.74 -8.14 1.82
C ASP A 39 -22.02 -8.15 3.20
N ILE A 40 -22.80 -7.91 4.25
CA ILE A 40 -22.26 -7.77 5.61
C ILE A 40 -21.66 -9.07 6.15
N GLU A 41 -22.13 -10.23 5.69
CA GLU A 41 -21.62 -11.54 6.13
C GLU A 41 -20.23 -11.79 5.55
N THR A 42 -20.04 -11.51 4.26
CA THR A 42 -18.74 -11.54 3.58
C THR A 42 -17.76 -10.58 4.26
N TYR A 43 -18.15 -9.32 4.49
CA TYR A 43 -17.31 -8.35 5.18
C TYR A 43 -16.89 -8.84 6.58
N SER A 44 -17.85 -9.33 7.37
CA SER A 44 -17.61 -9.81 8.73
C SER A 44 -16.71 -11.05 8.75
N SER A 45 -16.87 -11.93 7.76
CA SER A 45 -16.03 -13.12 7.58
C SER A 45 -14.58 -12.75 7.29
N VAL A 46 -14.34 -11.87 6.30
CA VAL A 46 -12.99 -11.40 5.95
C VAL A 46 -12.34 -10.69 7.13
N TYR A 47 -13.07 -9.80 7.82
CA TYR A 47 -12.57 -9.11 9.00
C TYR A 47 -12.16 -10.09 10.11
N SER A 48 -13.03 -11.05 10.44
CA SER A 48 -12.78 -12.04 11.48
C SER A 48 -11.59 -12.94 11.14
N LYS A 49 -11.47 -13.34 9.87
CA LYS A 49 -10.32 -14.11 9.37
C LYS A 49 -9.02 -13.32 9.45
N CYS A 50 -9.04 -12.05 9.06
CA CYS A 50 -7.90 -11.17 9.20
C CYS A 50 -7.50 -11.00 10.69
N PHE A 51 -8.48 -10.82 11.59
CA PHE A 51 -8.26 -10.73 13.03
C PHE A 51 -7.58 -12.00 13.58
N ASN A 52 -8.12 -13.18 13.25
CA ASN A 52 -7.59 -14.46 13.72
C ASN A 52 -6.19 -14.73 13.17
N TYR A 53 -5.94 -14.40 11.90
CA TYR A 53 -4.63 -14.53 11.26
C TYR A 53 -3.56 -13.74 12.00
N GLN A 54 -3.82 -12.46 12.29
CA GLN A 54 -2.87 -11.61 12.99
C GLN A 54 -2.72 -12.01 14.47
N SER A 55 -3.83 -12.34 15.15
CA SER A 55 -3.81 -12.74 16.57
C SER A 55 -3.06 -14.06 16.80
N SER A 56 -3.17 -15.01 15.86
CA SER A 56 -2.45 -16.30 15.93
C SER A 56 -0.94 -16.12 15.91
N LYS A 57 -0.44 -15.07 15.25
CA LYS A 57 0.99 -14.76 15.15
C LYS A 57 1.51 -14.04 16.40
N ALA A 58 0.74 -13.11 16.97
CA ALA A 58 1.10 -12.42 18.22
C ALA A 58 1.30 -13.37 19.42
N GLN A 59 0.59 -14.51 19.44
CA GLN A 59 0.77 -15.52 20.48
C GLN A 59 2.09 -16.30 20.37
N ARG A 60 2.70 -16.36 19.18
CA ARG A 60 3.96 -17.10 18.94
C ARG A 60 5.20 -16.28 19.26
N SER A 61 5.10 -14.95 19.18
CA SER A 61 6.20 -14.01 19.42
C SER A 61 6.36 -13.63 20.90
N SER A 62 5.46 -14.08 21.79
CA SER A 62 5.65 -13.92 23.23
C SER A 62 6.77 -14.86 23.69
N PRO A 63 7.92 -14.35 24.18
CA PRO A 63 8.91 -15.22 24.79
C PRO A 63 8.25 -15.99 25.95
N PRO A 64 8.61 -17.26 26.19
CA PRO A 64 8.15 -17.94 27.38
C PRO A 64 8.56 -17.07 28.57
N SER A 65 7.57 -16.59 29.31
CA SER A 65 7.79 -15.90 30.58
C SER A 65 8.66 -16.81 31.44
N GLN A 66 9.97 -16.55 31.47
CA GLN A 66 10.84 -17.07 32.51
C GLN A 66 10.22 -16.56 33.79
N GLY A 67 9.62 -17.48 34.55
CA GLY A 67 9.04 -17.16 35.83
C GLY A 67 10.11 -16.45 36.66
N PHE A 68 9.82 -15.22 37.07
CA PHE A 68 10.56 -14.58 38.15
C PHE A 68 10.34 -15.42 39.41
N ARG A 69 11.23 -16.40 39.63
CA ARG A 69 11.51 -16.93 40.95
C ARG A 69 12.48 -15.96 41.61
N ASN A 70 12.00 -15.35 42.68
CA ASN A 70 12.77 -14.48 43.56
C ASN A 70 14.09 -15.13 44.00
N GLY A 71 15.16 -14.34 43.95
CA GLY A 71 16.34 -14.50 44.81
C GLY A 71 17.45 -15.40 44.27
N LEU A 72 18.37 -14.84 43.49
CA LEU A 72 19.80 -14.70 43.79
C LEU A 72 20.51 -14.14 42.54
N GLN A 73 21.18 -12.99 42.70
CA GLN A 73 22.07 -12.44 41.68
C GLN A 73 23.29 -13.34 41.54
N ILE A 74 23.40 -14.03 40.41
CA ILE A 74 24.67 -14.59 39.93
C ILE A 74 24.93 -13.93 38.57
N ALA A 75 26.05 -13.23 38.46
CA ALA A 75 26.53 -12.63 37.23
C ALA A 75 26.77 -13.74 36.18
N VAL A 76 26.09 -13.64 35.04
CA VAL A 76 26.29 -14.52 33.88
C VAL A 76 27.02 -13.72 32.79
N PRO A 77 28.06 -14.28 32.15
CA PRO A 77 28.90 -13.58 31.19
C PRO A 77 28.14 -13.25 29.90
N ALA A 78 28.63 -12.22 29.20
CA ALA A 78 28.18 -11.80 27.88
C ALA A 78 28.23 -12.98 26.88
N SER A 79 27.11 -13.66 26.73
CA SER A 79 26.92 -14.69 25.72
C SER A 79 26.61 -14.01 24.39
N THR A 80 27.62 -13.98 23.53
CA THR A 80 27.50 -13.74 22.08
C THR A 80 26.66 -14.87 21.47
N VAL A 81 25.34 -14.78 21.63
CA VAL A 81 24.41 -15.63 20.89
C VAL A 81 24.37 -15.09 19.46
N PRO A 82 24.69 -15.91 18.44
CA PRO A 82 24.49 -15.52 17.05
C PRO A 82 23.03 -15.15 16.86
N MET A 83 22.80 -13.90 16.48
CA MET A 83 21.50 -13.38 16.10
C MET A 83 20.99 -14.25 14.95
N HIS A 84 20.21 -15.28 15.30
CA HIS A 84 19.66 -16.22 14.35
C HIS A 84 18.81 -15.40 13.38
N ARG A 85 19.24 -15.34 12.11
CA ARG A 85 18.44 -14.80 11.01
C ARG A 85 17.15 -15.61 10.98
N VAL A 86 16.12 -15.14 11.68
CA VAL A 86 14.75 -15.57 11.44
C VAL A 86 14.53 -15.32 9.96
N ASP A 87 14.20 -16.37 9.21
CA ASP A 87 13.95 -16.27 7.78
C ASP A 87 12.98 -15.09 7.54
N PRO A 88 13.37 -14.07 6.77
CA PRO A 88 12.56 -12.87 6.59
C PRO A 88 11.19 -13.17 5.96
N GLU A 89 11.03 -14.35 5.36
CA GLU A 89 9.76 -14.84 4.81
C GLU A 89 8.68 -15.14 5.85
N ASP A 90 9.04 -15.38 7.11
CA ASP A 90 8.09 -15.86 8.12
C ASP A 90 7.66 -14.79 9.15
N LYS A 91 8.04 -13.52 8.92
CA LYS A 91 7.68 -12.39 9.79
C LYS A 91 6.16 -12.12 9.76
N HIS A 92 5.51 -12.32 10.91
CA HIS A 92 4.38 -11.56 11.48
C HIS A 92 3.19 -11.15 10.60
N GLY A 93 2.89 -11.80 9.48
CA GLY A 93 1.75 -11.42 8.62
C GLY A 93 2.14 -10.98 7.21
N MET A 94 3.44 -10.97 6.89
CA MET A 94 3.97 -10.62 5.58
C MET A 94 3.39 -11.47 4.45
N ALA A 95 3.16 -12.77 4.68
CA ALA A 95 2.56 -13.65 3.68
C ALA A 95 1.16 -13.17 3.26
N GLY A 96 0.33 -12.74 4.22
CA GLY A 96 -1.00 -12.18 3.92
C GLY A 96 -0.92 -10.85 3.17
N TYR A 97 0.01 -9.97 3.55
CA TYR A 97 0.25 -8.72 2.83
C TYR A 97 0.74 -8.95 1.39
N ARG A 98 1.66 -9.90 1.18
CA ARG A 98 2.14 -10.32 -0.15
C ARG A 98 1.00 -10.87 -1.01
N LYS A 99 0.09 -11.67 -0.47
CA LYS A 99 -1.09 -12.14 -1.20
C LYS A 99 -1.96 -10.98 -1.73
N VAL A 100 -2.16 -9.96 -0.91
CA VAL A 100 -2.89 -8.75 -1.33
C VAL A 100 -2.12 -7.96 -2.39
N ASP A 101 -0.80 -7.86 -2.25
CA ASP A 101 0.09 -7.22 -3.22
C ASP A 101 0.09 -7.92 -4.59
N ASP A 102 0.23 -9.26 -4.59
CA ASP A 102 0.15 -10.11 -5.77
C ASP A 102 -1.21 -9.96 -6.47
N PHE A 103 -2.29 -9.89 -5.71
CA PHE A 103 -3.62 -9.65 -6.26
C PHE A 103 -3.73 -8.31 -6.97
N PHE A 104 -3.25 -7.21 -6.37
CA PHE A 104 -3.25 -5.92 -7.06
C PHE A 104 -2.35 -5.91 -8.29
N ALA A 105 -1.23 -6.64 -8.25
CA ALA A 105 -0.37 -6.83 -9.40
C ALA A 105 -1.09 -7.53 -10.56
N GLU A 106 -1.78 -8.64 -10.28
CA GLU A 106 -2.60 -9.35 -11.26
C GLU A 106 -3.72 -8.49 -11.81
N ARG A 107 -4.38 -7.67 -10.98
CA ARG A 107 -5.45 -6.76 -11.41
C ARG A 107 -4.92 -5.65 -12.32
N ALA A 108 -3.78 -5.03 -11.98
CA ALA A 108 -3.12 -4.05 -12.84
C ALA A 108 -2.68 -4.69 -14.17
N LYS A 109 -2.18 -5.93 -14.14
CA LYS A 109 -1.81 -6.68 -15.35
C LYS A 109 -3.02 -6.93 -16.25
N LYS A 110 -4.17 -7.35 -15.69
CA LYS A 110 -5.40 -7.53 -16.47
C LYS A 110 -5.83 -6.24 -17.18
N ILE A 111 -5.66 -5.07 -16.55
CA ILE A 111 -5.93 -3.78 -17.20
C ILE A 111 -4.92 -3.54 -18.34
N PHE A 112 -3.63 -3.79 -18.11
CA PHE A 112 -2.61 -3.65 -19.14
C PHE A 112 -2.84 -4.55 -20.37
N ASP A 113 -3.24 -5.81 -20.14
CA ASP A 113 -3.50 -6.77 -21.21
C ASP A 113 -4.70 -6.37 -22.11
N ASN A 114 -5.55 -5.44 -21.65
CA ASN A 114 -6.75 -4.97 -22.37
C ASN A 114 -6.60 -3.55 -22.94
N VAL A 115 -5.38 -3.00 -22.98
CA VAL A 115 -5.12 -1.68 -23.56
C VAL A 115 -5.52 -1.63 -25.04
N PRO A 116 -6.27 -0.61 -25.50
CA PRO A 116 -6.63 -0.48 -26.90
C PRO A 116 -5.41 -0.17 -27.77
N ASP A 117 -5.34 -0.71 -28.99
CA ASP A 117 -4.22 -0.51 -29.92
C ASP A 117 -4.40 0.67 -30.90
N ASN A 118 -5.61 1.20 -31.05
CA ASN A 118 -5.96 1.94 -32.26
C ASN A 118 -5.64 3.45 -32.22
N SER A 119 -5.96 4.17 -31.13
CA SER A 119 -5.81 5.64 -31.08
C SER A 119 -5.42 6.19 -29.70
N SER A 120 -4.71 7.32 -29.71
CA SER A 120 -4.29 8.06 -28.50
C SER A 120 -5.46 8.53 -27.64
N SER A 121 -6.55 8.99 -28.26
CA SER A 121 -7.73 9.48 -27.55
C SER A 121 -8.47 8.34 -26.83
N GLU A 122 -8.58 7.18 -27.47
CA GLU A 122 -9.11 5.96 -26.85
C GLU A 122 -8.21 5.51 -25.71
N LEU A 123 -6.88 5.55 -25.86
CA LEU A 123 -5.93 5.21 -24.80
C LEU A 123 -6.12 6.09 -23.57
N VAL A 124 -6.19 7.42 -23.74
CA VAL A 124 -6.40 8.36 -22.62
C VAL A 124 -7.73 8.09 -21.91
N ARG A 125 -8.83 7.95 -22.65
CA ARG A 125 -10.15 7.66 -22.08
C ARG A 125 -10.19 6.31 -21.38
N TYR A 126 -9.51 5.31 -21.94
CA TYR A 126 -9.34 4.00 -21.34
C TYR A 126 -8.61 4.10 -19.99
N ILE A 127 -7.46 4.77 -19.93
CA ILE A 127 -6.68 4.97 -18.69
C ILE A 127 -7.54 5.64 -17.61
N ILE A 128 -8.27 6.70 -17.95
CA ILE A 128 -9.12 7.43 -17.00
C ILE A 128 -10.24 6.53 -16.47
N THR A 129 -10.93 5.82 -17.37
CA THR A 129 -12.04 4.93 -17.02
C THR A 129 -11.58 3.78 -16.12
N GLU A 130 -10.51 3.10 -16.52
CA GLU A 130 -9.97 1.96 -15.77
C GLU A 130 -9.37 2.39 -14.44
N PHE A 131 -8.68 3.52 -14.37
CA PHE A 131 -8.20 4.04 -13.09
C PHE A 131 -9.35 4.41 -12.15
N ALA A 132 -10.44 5.00 -12.66
CA ALA A 132 -11.60 5.33 -11.83
C ALA A 132 -12.23 4.06 -11.22
N ARG A 133 -12.45 3.02 -12.04
CA ARG A 133 -12.96 1.71 -11.59
C ARG A 133 -12.02 1.05 -10.59
N PHE A 134 -10.72 1.01 -10.92
CA PHE A 134 -9.68 0.44 -10.06
C PHE A 134 -9.61 1.17 -8.71
N SER A 135 -9.61 2.51 -8.73
CA SER A 135 -9.58 3.33 -7.52
C SER A 135 -10.82 3.10 -6.65
N ALA A 136 -12.02 3.00 -7.23
CA ALA A 136 -13.24 2.69 -6.48
C ALA A 136 -13.14 1.33 -5.78
N ALA A 137 -12.70 0.30 -6.50
CA ALA A 137 -12.48 -1.05 -5.96
C ALA A 137 -11.42 -1.06 -4.82
N VAL A 138 -10.34 -0.30 -4.98
CA VAL A 138 -9.28 -0.15 -3.96
C VAL A 138 -9.82 0.46 -2.68
N GLN A 139 -10.68 1.49 -2.76
CA GLN A 139 -11.27 2.12 -1.57
C GLN A 139 -12.15 1.13 -0.79
N THR A 140 -13.00 0.36 -1.49
CA THR A 140 -13.83 -0.68 -0.87
C THR A 140 -12.96 -1.78 -0.25
N SER A 141 -11.93 -2.24 -0.96
CA SER A 141 -10.98 -3.25 -0.49
C SER A 141 -10.21 -2.80 0.76
N SER A 142 -9.76 -1.54 0.78
CA SER A 142 -9.04 -0.96 1.93
C SER A 142 -9.91 -0.92 3.18
N ARG A 143 -11.20 -0.58 3.06
CA ARG A 143 -12.15 -0.64 4.18
C ARG A 143 -12.31 -2.06 4.70
N MET A 144 -12.44 -3.05 3.81
CA MET A 144 -12.54 -4.46 4.18
C MET A 144 -11.27 -4.98 4.88
N LEU A 145 -10.10 -4.51 4.45
CA LEU A 145 -8.80 -4.89 5.01
C LEU A 145 -8.30 -3.95 6.12
N VAL A 146 -9.19 -3.13 6.71
CA VAL A 146 -8.82 -2.11 7.71
C VAL A 146 -8.10 -2.70 8.92
N TYR A 147 -8.40 -3.94 9.29
CA TYR A 147 -7.73 -4.60 10.41
C TYR A 147 -6.25 -4.87 10.11
N MET A 148 -5.94 -5.39 8.92
CA MET A 148 -4.56 -5.58 8.45
C MET A 148 -3.82 -4.23 8.43
N GLN A 149 -4.50 -3.19 7.94
CA GLN A 149 -3.91 -1.86 7.88
C GLN A 149 -3.56 -1.32 9.27
N ARG A 150 -4.48 -1.39 10.23
CA ARG A 150 -4.28 -0.83 11.57
C ARG A 150 -3.29 -1.62 12.42
N MET A 151 -3.36 -2.94 12.39
CA MET A 151 -2.60 -3.78 13.32
C MET A 151 -1.24 -4.19 12.77
N PHE A 152 -1.17 -4.48 11.47
CA PHE A 152 0.03 -5.03 10.87
C PHE A 152 0.82 -3.95 10.12
N ILE A 153 0.21 -3.27 9.16
CA ILE A 153 0.90 -2.29 8.31
C ILE A 153 1.42 -1.12 9.15
N THR A 154 0.57 -0.52 10.00
CA THR A 154 1.00 0.57 10.88
C THR A 154 2.14 0.17 11.79
N GLN A 155 2.12 -1.04 12.34
CA GLN A 155 3.20 -1.53 13.20
C GLN A 155 4.51 -1.65 12.41
N LEU A 156 4.51 -2.25 11.23
CA LEU A 156 5.70 -2.38 10.40
C LEU A 156 6.26 -1.02 9.94
N ILE A 157 5.38 -0.05 9.63
CA ILE A 157 5.82 1.31 9.32
C ILE A 157 6.52 1.94 10.53
N GLN A 158 5.97 1.76 11.74
CA GLN A 158 6.58 2.24 12.99
C GLN A 158 7.91 1.54 13.31
N GLU A 159 8.08 0.29 12.87
CA GLU A 159 9.34 -0.47 12.95
C GLU A 159 10.36 -0.07 11.86
N GLY A 160 10.05 0.92 11.03
CA GLY A 160 10.94 1.45 9.99
C GLY A 160 10.98 0.60 8.71
N CYS A 161 9.92 -0.17 8.43
CA CYS A 161 9.73 -0.81 7.14
C CYS A 161 8.96 0.09 6.15
N GLY A 162 8.64 1.32 6.52
CA GLY A 162 7.88 2.26 5.70
C GLY A 162 8.66 2.90 4.55
N TRP A 163 7.96 3.65 3.71
CA TRP A 163 8.54 4.38 2.57
C TRP A 163 9.58 5.45 2.95
N SER A 164 9.38 6.13 4.09
CA SER A 164 10.27 7.18 4.55
C SER A 164 11.65 6.63 4.94
N THR A 165 11.70 5.37 5.38
CA THR A 165 12.92 4.64 5.75
C THR A 165 13.51 3.82 4.59
N ALA A 166 12.88 3.82 3.42
CA ALA A 166 13.39 3.17 2.20
C ALA A 166 14.85 3.57 1.94
N GLY A 167 15.74 2.58 1.76
CA GLY A 167 17.16 2.78 1.50
C GLY A 167 18.01 3.21 2.71
N MET A 168 17.43 3.35 3.90
CA MET A 168 18.17 3.73 5.11
C MET A 168 18.68 2.50 5.88
N PRO A 169 19.88 2.56 6.51
CA PRO A 169 20.35 1.49 7.37
C PRO A 169 19.49 1.35 8.64
N VAL A 170 19.20 0.11 9.04
CA VAL A 170 18.31 -0.27 10.17
C VAL A 170 18.71 0.38 11.50
N VAL A 171 19.99 0.68 11.69
CA VAL A 171 20.54 1.27 12.92
C VAL A 171 20.01 2.69 13.19
N THR A 172 19.50 3.38 12.17
CA THR A 172 19.10 4.80 12.22
C THR A 172 17.66 5.04 12.69
N VAL A 173 16.86 3.99 12.90
CA VAL A 173 15.38 4.08 13.05
C VAL A 173 14.90 4.47 14.46
N HIS A 174 15.80 4.59 15.45
CA HIS A 174 15.38 4.77 16.85
C HIS A 174 14.96 6.20 17.22
N ASN A 175 15.21 7.19 16.35
CA ASN A 175 14.85 8.58 16.59
C ASN A 175 13.60 9.00 15.81
N ARG A 176 12.45 9.07 16.49
CA ARG A 176 11.16 9.43 15.88
C ARG A 176 11.13 10.84 15.28
N SER A 177 11.82 11.82 15.88
CA SER A 177 11.84 13.18 15.34
C SER A 177 12.63 13.25 14.03
N PHE A 178 13.73 12.50 13.95
CA PHE A 178 14.52 12.37 12.74
C PHE A 178 13.74 11.70 11.60
N LEU A 179 12.96 10.65 11.90
CA LEU A 179 12.09 10.01 10.91
C LEU A 179 10.99 10.93 10.39
N ALA A 180 10.43 11.79 11.27
CA ALA A 180 9.45 12.79 10.87
C ALA A 180 10.06 13.83 9.92
N GLU A 181 11.28 14.30 10.22
CA GLU A 181 12.01 15.24 9.37
C GLU A 181 12.36 14.65 8.00
N ILE A 182 12.87 13.41 7.93
CA ILE A 182 13.12 12.73 6.66
C ILE A 182 11.83 12.58 5.85
N ARG A 183 10.73 12.21 6.52
CA ARG A 183 9.42 12.05 5.87
C ARG A 183 8.94 13.38 5.27
N GLU A 184 9.11 14.47 6.00
CA GLU A 184 8.81 15.84 5.53
C GLU A 184 9.68 16.20 4.32
N GLN A 185 11.01 16.08 4.42
CA GLN A 185 11.94 16.34 3.31
C GLN A 185 11.63 15.51 2.06
N LYS A 186 11.28 14.23 2.23
CA LYS A 186 10.92 13.39 1.09
C LYS A 186 9.56 13.81 0.50
N ALA A 187 8.60 14.26 1.31
CA ALA A 187 7.31 14.77 0.85
C ALA A 187 7.44 16.07 0.04
N GLU A 188 8.47 16.89 0.30
CA GLU A 188 8.75 18.10 -0.49
C GLU A 188 8.94 17.81 -1.97
N ARG A 189 9.62 16.71 -2.31
CA ARG A 189 9.77 16.25 -3.70
C ARG A 189 8.42 16.01 -4.38
N TRP A 190 7.41 15.63 -3.63
CA TRP A 190 6.06 15.35 -4.12
C TRP A 190 5.14 16.59 -4.12
N GLY A 191 5.68 17.77 -3.80
CA GLY A 191 4.97 19.05 -3.88
C GLY A 191 4.30 19.49 -2.59
N TYR A 192 4.69 18.93 -1.45
CA TYR A 192 4.29 19.44 -0.13
C TYR A 192 5.34 20.40 0.42
N LYS A 193 4.97 21.66 0.64
CA LYS A 193 5.80 22.65 1.33
C LYS A 193 5.08 23.07 2.61
N LYS A 194 5.71 22.83 3.74
CA LYS A 194 5.22 23.30 5.03
C LYS A 194 5.09 24.82 4.98
N ASP A 195 3.96 25.33 5.48
CA ASP A 195 3.66 26.77 5.53
C ASP A 195 3.47 27.47 4.16
N SER A 196 3.19 26.70 3.10
CA SER A 196 2.90 27.23 1.77
C SER A 196 1.44 27.02 1.37
N ASP A 197 0.80 28.07 0.86
CA ASP A 197 -0.55 27.99 0.27
C ASP A 197 -0.55 27.34 -1.13
N SER A 198 0.63 27.08 -1.71
CA SER A 198 0.80 26.54 -3.07
C SER A 198 1.04 25.03 -3.11
N ASN A 199 0.57 24.30 -2.08
CA ASN A 199 0.74 22.84 -2.02
C ASN A 199 -0.08 22.14 -3.09
N LEU A 200 0.52 21.12 -3.73
CA LEU A 200 -0.16 20.37 -4.79
C LEU A 200 -1.32 19.52 -4.25
N GLY A 201 -1.33 19.22 -2.94
CA GLY A 201 -2.36 18.50 -2.22
C GLY A 201 -2.18 18.64 -0.70
N THR A 202 -3.10 18.06 0.05
CA THR A 202 -2.99 17.93 1.51
C THR A 202 -1.80 17.03 1.88
N TRP A 203 -1.35 17.10 3.14
CA TRP A 203 -0.29 16.22 3.64
C TRP A 203 -0.61 14.73 3.40
N ASP A 204 -1.82 14.29 3.74
CA ASP A 204 -2.25 12.90 3.60
C ASP A 204 -2.26 12.44 2.14
N GLU A 205 -2.67 13.33 1.22
CA GLU A 205 -2.63 13.04 -0.22
C GLU A 205 -1.19 12.92 -0.71
N VAL A 206 -0.33 13.90 -0.41
CA VAL A 206 1.06 13.90 -0.87
C VAL A 206 1.83 12.71 -0.32
N GLU A 207 1.60 12.35 0.94
CA GLU A 207 2.16 11.13 1.50
C GLU A 207 1.68 9.89 0.74
N SER A 208 0.39 9.77 0.46
CA SER A 208 -0.14 8.62 -0.29
C SER A 208 0.50 8.51 -1.69
N TRP A 209 0.83 9.64 -2.32
CA TRP A 209 1.54 9.68 -3.60
C TRP A 209 2.98 9.21 -3.45
N ALA A 210 3.68 9.66 -2.40
CA ALA A 210 5.04 9.25 -2.10
C ALA A 210 5.14 7.75 -1.77
N GLU A 211 4.16 7.23 -1.04
CA GLU A 211 4.01 5.81 -0.74
C GLU A 211 3.77 4.99 -1.99
N ALA A 212 2.82 5.39 -2.85
CA ALA A 212 2.60 4.75 -4.14
C ALA A 212 3.86 4.83 -5.02
N GLY A 213 4.62 5.92 -4.86
CA GLY A 213 5.88 6.20 -5.53
C GLY A 213 7.06 5.34 -5.05
N SER A 214 6.95 4.71 -3.89
CA SER A 214 8.05 3.99 -3.23
C SER A 214 8.44 2.69 -3.96
N PRO A 215 9.67 2.18 -3.73
CA PRO A 215 10.08 0.86 -4.21
C PRO A 215 9.31 -0.29 -3.51
N LEU A 216 9.35 -1.49 -4.13
CA LEU A 216 8.58 -2.67 -3.70
C LEU A 216 9.05 -3.28 -2.37
N ASP A 217 10.26 -2.94 -1.91
CA ASP A 217 10.82 -3.40 -0.63
C ASP A 217 10.22 -2.68 0.58
N CYS A 218 9.40 -1.65 0.35
CA CYS A 218 8.76 -0.86 1.39
C CYS A 218 7.34 -1.33 1.70
N ILE A 219 6.99 -1.28 2.98
CA ILE A 219 5.62 -1.47 3.47
C ILE A 219 4.88 -0.15 3.37
N VAL A 220 3.73 -0.19 2.68
CA VAL A 220 2.84 0.95 2.50
C VAL A 220 1.38 0.56 2.78
N PRO A 221 0.51 1.53 3.11
CA PRO A 221 -0.93 1.34 3.21
C PRO A 221 -1.54 0.64 1.98
N ILE A 222 -2.64 -0.09 2.20
CA ILE A 222 -3.32 -0.87 1.15
C ILE A 222 -3.68 -0.04 -0.10
N PRO A 223 -4.21 1.20 0.02
CA PRO A 223 -4.45 2.02 -1.17
C PRO A 223 -3.17 2.35 -1.95
N SER A 224 -2.14 2.81 -1.25
CA SER A 224 -0.85 3.16 -1.83
C SER A 224 -0.16 1.93 -2.47
N LEU A 225 -0.33 0.74 -1.88
CA LEU A 225 0.13 -0.53 -2.43
C LEU A 225 -0.52 -0.82 -3.79
N ALA A 226 -1.84 -0.68 -3.88
CA ALA A 226 -2.57 -0.93 -5.12
C ALA A 226 -2.18 0.08 -6.21
N PHE A 227 -2.08 1.36 -5.87
CA PHE A 227 -1.66 2.40 -6.80
C PHE A 227 -0.19 2.26 -7.24
N ARG A 228 0.70 1.80 -6.34
CA ARG A 228 2.08 1.41 -6.69
C ARG A 228 2.10 0.30 -7.74
N ARG A 229 1.23 -0.71 -7.61
CA ARG A 229 1.11 -1.79 -8.60
C ARG A 229 0.52 -1.30 -9.92
N PHE A 230 -0.50 -0.45 -9.88
CA PHE A 230 -1.04 0.20 -11.06
C PHE A 230 0.05 0.98 -11.81
N ARG A 231 0.87 1.76 -11.10
CA ARG A 231 2.01 2.47 -11.70
C ARG A 231 2.98 1.52 -12.40
N ILE A 232 3.55 0.57 -11.65
CA ILE A 232 4.67 -0.25 -12.12
C ILE A 232 4.26 -1.17 -13.28
N ILE A 233 3.03 -1.71 -13.24
CA ILE A 233 2.59 -2.73 -14.20
C ILE A 233 1.83 -2.12 -15.37
N PHE A 234 1.18 -0.98 -15.20
CA PHE A 234 0.35 -0.37 -16.24
C PHE A 234 0.93 0.93 -16.78
N LEU A 235 1.16 1.94 -15.93
CA LEU A 235 1.56 3.28 -16.41
C LEU A 235 3.02 3.33 -16.90
N GLU A 236 3.97 2.79 -16.14
CA GLU A 236 5.40 2.84 -16.48
C GLU A 236 5.72 2.12 -17.80
N PRO A 237 5.15 0.94 -18.11
CA PRO A 237 5.33 0.30 -19.41
C PRO A 237 4.75 1.12 -20.59
N LEU A 238 3.60 1.78 -20.39
CA LEU A 238 3.01 2.65 -21.40
C LEU A 238 3.82 3.94 -21.64
N LEU A 239 4.47 4.45 -20.59
CA LEU A 239 5.42 5.56 -20.70
C LEU A 239 6.73 5.13 -21.38
N SER A 240 7.23 3.94 -21.04
CA SER A 240 8.49 3.42 -21.59
C SER A 240 8.40 3.02 -23.07
N SER A 241 7.19 2.71 -23.54
CA SER A 241 6.91 2.45 -24.97
C SER A 241 6.54 3.71 -25.75
N ASP A 242 6.66 4.89 -25.13
CA ASP A 242 6.24 6.21 -25.63
C ASP A 242 4.76 6.36 -26.00
N ARG A 243 3.96 5.29 -25.94
CA ARG A 243 2.52 5.31 -26.29
C ARG A 243 1.75 6.36 -25.50
N LEU A 244 1.94 6.38 -24.17
CA LEU A 244 1.27 7.37 -23.33
C LEU A 244 1.86 8.78 -23.50
N SER A 245 3.17 8.88 -23.76
CA SER A 245 3.83 10.17 -24.01
C SER A 245 3.28 10.84 -25.28
N VAL A 246 3.18 10.09 -26.38
CA VAL A 246 2.58 10.56 -27.64
C VAL A 246 1.12 10.92 -27.44
N ALA A 247 0.34 10.08 -26.75
CA ALA A 247 -1.07 10.34 -26.52
C ALA A 247 -1.31 11.61 -25.68
N VAL A 248 -0.46 11.89 -24.70
CA VAL A 248 -0.50 13.15 -23.94
C VAL A 248 -0.09 14.33 -24.80
N ASP A 249 0.93 14.21 -25.64
CA ASP A 249 1.33 15.32 -26.52
C ASP A 249 0.24 15.68 -27.53
N GLU A 250 -0.43 14.68 -28.10
CA GLU A 250 -1.60 14.89 -28.97
C GLU A 250 -2.79 15.48 -28.20
N LEU A 251 -3.03 15.06 -26.95
CA LEU A 251 -4.06 15.64 -26.08
C LEU A 251 -3.78 17.12 -25.80
N LEU A 252 -2.53 17.50 -25.57
CA LEU A 252 -2.14 18.87 -25.21
C LEU A 252 -2.05 19.82 -26.41
N THR A 253 -1.81 19.30 -27.61
CA THR A 253 -1.60 20.11 -28.83
C THR A 253 -2.76 20.05 -29.83
N GLY A 254 -3.59 19.01 -29.76
CA GLY A 254 -4.65 18.74 -30.73
C GLY A 254 -6.02 19.34 -30.38
N GLU A 255 -7.03 18.97 -31.15
CA GLU A 255 -8.43 19.41 -30.95
C GLU A 255 -9.02 18.99 -29.59
N LEU A 256 -8.41 17.99 -28.93
CA LEU A 256 -8.78 17.54 -27.58
C LEU A 256 -8.22 18.43 -26.46
N ALA A 257 -7.40 19.44 -26.77
CA ALA A 257 -6.87 20.37 -25.77
C ALA A 257 -7.97 21.17 -25.06
N GLU A 258 -9.16 21.27 -25.65
CA GLU A 258 -10.33 21.88 -25.03
C GLU A 258 -10.91 21.03 -23.88
N ASP A 259 -10.60 19.72 -23.83
CA ASP A 259 -11.09 18.81 -22.81
C ASP A 259 -10.20 18.85 -21.55
N ARG A 260 -10.26 20.00 -20.87
CA ARG A 260 -9.53 20.27 -19.62
C ARG A 260 -9.80 19.20 -18.56
N GLU A 261 -10.96 18.55 -18.57
CA GLU A 261 -11.30 17.51 -17.61
C GLU A 261 -10.43 16.25 -17.79
N LEU A 262 -10.11 15.87 -19.03
CA LEU A 262 -9.20 14.75 -19.29
C LEU A 262 -7.78 15.04 -18.78
N ILE A 263 -7.28 16.26 -19.02
CA ILE A 263 -5.94 16.69 -18.55
C ILE A 263 -5.88 16.65 -17.02
N LEU A 264 -6.89 17.23 -16.35
CA LEU A 264 -6.98 17.22 -14.88
C LEU A 264 -7.09 15.80 -14.31
N SER A 265 -7.83 14.92 -15.00
CA SER A 265 -7.98 13.52 -14.63
C SER A 265 -6.65 12.77 -14.75
N LEU A 266 -5.95 12.86 -15.89
CA LEU A 266 -4.63 12.25 -16.07
C LEU A 266 -3.62 12.78 -15.05
N ARG A 267 -3.59 14.10 -14.81
CA ARG A 267 -2.73 14.70 -13.79
C ARG A 267 -2.98 14.06 -12.42
N ASN A 268 -4.25 13.91 -12.02
CA ASN A 268 -4.61 13.27 -10.76
C ASN A 268 -4.19 11.79 -10.71
N ILE A 269 -4.33 11.06 -11.81
CA ILE A 269 -3.88 9.66 -11.94
C ILE A 269 -2.37 9.54 -11.72
N PHE A 270 -1.59 10.43 -12.34
CA PHE A 270 -0.13 10.44 -12.21
C PHE A 270 0.31 10.72 -10.77
N ARG A 271 -0.35 11.68 -10.11
CA ARG A 271 -0.11 11.97 -8.68
C ARG A 271 -0.44 10.77 -7.80
N LYS A 272 -1.69 10.28 -7.88
CA LYS A 272 -2.17 9.16 -7.04
C LYS A 272 -1.38 7.86 -7.24
N SER A 273 -0.91 7.61 -8.45
CA SER A 273 -0.12 6.42 -8.77
C SER A 273 1.34 6.55 -8.35
N GLY A 274 1.79 7.74 -7.91
CA GLY A 274 3.18 7.95 -7.53
C GLY A 274 4.13 7.94 -8.73
N ILE A 275 3.71 8.46 -9.89
CA ILE A 275 4.63 8.71 -11.01
C ILE A 275 5.65 9.76 -10.58
N ASP A 276 6.93 9.55 -10.87
CA ASP A 276 8.00 10.47 -10.45
C ASP A 276 7.67 11.94 -10.80
N PRO A 277 7.76 12.89 -9.83
CA PRO A 277 7.57 14.32 -10.07
C PRO A 277 8.39 14.90 -11.22
N GLU A 278 9.56 14.31 -11.51
CA GLU A 278 10.48 14.72 -12.57
C GLU A 278 10.18 14.05 -13.92
N ASN A 279 9.20 13.14 -13.98
CA ASN A 279 8.77 12.52 -15.23
C ASN A 279 8.24 13.59 -16.20
N LEU A 280 8.79 13.63 -17.41
CA LEU A 280 8.48 14.68 -18.40
C LEU A 280 6.99 14.79 -18.73
N VAL A 281 6.27 13.67 -18.81
CA VAL A 281 4.83 13.66 -19.08
C VAL A 281 4.06 14.26 -17.90
N ARG A 282 4.45 13.93 -16.67
CA ARG A 282 3.88 14.55 -15.47
C ARG A 282 4.10 16.06 -15.47
N VAL A 283 5.33 16.51 -15.71
CA VAL A 283 5.68 17.94 -15.75
C VAL A 283 4.83 18.69 -16.78
N LYS A 284 4.66 18.13 -17.99
CA LYS A 284 3.78 18.70 -19.02
C LYS A 284 2.33 18.84 -18.53
N LEU A 285 1.76 17.80 -17.91
CA LEU A 285 0.40 17.82 -17.38
C LEU A 285 0.23 18.85 -16.24
N GLU A 286 1.25 19.04 -15.40
CA GLU A 286 1.22 20.02 -14.32
C GLU A 286 1.24 21.46 -14.85
N LEU A 287 2.06 21.74 -15.87
CA LEU A 287 2.15 23.07 -16.48
C LEU A 287 0.87 23.51 -17.18
N GLN A 288 0.14 22.57 -17.79
CA GLN A 288 -1.09 22.86 -18.54
C GLN A 288 -2.32 23.07 -17.63
N ALA A 289 -2.20 22.75 -16.35
CA ALA A 289 -3.30 22.84 -15.40
C ALA A 289 -3.20 24.06 -14.45
N GLN A 290 -2.15 24.88 -14.59
CA GLN A 290 -1.98 26.17 -13.91
C GLN A 290 -2.66 27.28 -14.71
#